data_AF-A0A2D6IWL7-F1
#
_entry.id   AF-A0A2D6IWL7-F1
#
_cell.length_a   1.000
_cell.length_b   1.000
_cell.length_c   1.000
_cell.angle_alpha   90.00
_cell.angle_beta   90.00
_cell.angle_gamma   90.00
#
_symmetry.space_group_name_H-M   'P 1'
#
loop_
_entity.id
_entity.type
_entity.pdbx_description
1 polymer ?
#
loop_
_entity_poly.entity_id
_entity_poly.type
_entity_poly.pdbx_seq_one_letter_code
_entity_poly.pdbx_strand_id
1 'polypeptide(L)'
;MLRPAAAEVPPHAQKKSSVVDSFKTNSGFEGYEKELGQSINVVLKMLSNHAGYSHELNDPLVKAHLLAIQFAKNHDLLDQYVQHDIDTMAPISERMRQIIEKTGEKEIALVGLFDRTACHYALALDSEGDGYSRSWSEPFNHVLKACKNIGQFDLTPEEIHENWTKPRLIGYAKAMGAEIDVSDIGPDRKITVKLID
;
A
#
# COMPACT_ATOMS: atom_id res chain seq x y z
N MET A 1 -29.60 2.82 -12.78
CA MET A 1 -28.20 2.61 -12.36
C MET A 1 -28.02 1.14 -12.02
N LEU A 2 -27.27 0.40 -12.83
CA LEU A 2 -26.90 -0.98 -12.52
C LEU A 2 -25.90 -0.97 -11.36
N ARG A 3 -26.17 -1.72 -10.29
CA ARG A 3 -25.17 -1.99 -9.25
C ARG A 3 -23.98 -2.68 -9.90
N PRO A 4 -22.74 -2.20 -9.74
CA PRO A 4 -21.59 -2.95 -10.22
C PRO A 4 -21.55 -4.27 -9.44
N ALA A 5 -21.53 -5.39 -10.18
CA ALA A 5 -21.24 -6.69 -9.58
C ALA A 5 -19.86 -6.59 -8.92
N ALA A 6 -19.77 -6.89 -7.63
CA ALA A 6 -18.49 -6.97 -6.95
C ALA A 6 -17.60 -7.94 -7.75
N ALA A 7 -16.37 -7.54 -8.06
CA ALA A 7 -15.43 -8.43 -8.70
C ALA A 7 -15.27 -9.66 -7.79
N GLU A 8 -15.78 -10.81 -8.23
CA GLU A 8 -15.48 -12.09 -7.60
C GLU A 8 -13.97 -12.29 -7.74
N VAL A 9 -13.22 -12.00 -6.68
CA VAL A 9 -11.84 -12.44 -6.56
C VAL A 9 -11.94 -13.94 -6.29
N PRO A 10 -11.60 -14.80 -7.26
CA PRO A 10 -11.64 -16.23 -7.02
C PRO A 10 -10.71 -16.53 -5.85
N PRO A 11 -11.10 -17.36 -4.87
CA PRO A 11 -10.12 -17.87 -3.93
C PRO A 11 -8.96 -18.46 -4.73
N HIS A 12 -7.71 -18.17 -4.33
CA HIS A 12 -6.56 -18.85 -4.91
C HIS A 12 -6.89 -20.34 -4.94
N ALA A 13 -6.85 -20.94 -6.14
CA ALA A 13 -7.23 -22.32 -6.31
C ALA A 13 -6.44 -23.17 -5.31
N GLN A 14 -7.11 -23.70 -4.29
CA GLN A 14 -6.48 -24.62 -3.37
C GLN A 14 -6.14 -25.85 -4.19
N LYS A 15 -4.87 -25.98 -4.59
CA LYS A 15 -4.35 -27.25 -5.11
C LYS A 15 -4.72 -28.30 -4.08
N LYS A 16 -5.38 -29.38 -4.52
CA LYS A 16 -5.67 -30.54 -3.67
C LYS A 16 -4.34 -31.04 -3.12
N SER A 17 -4.05 -30.68 -1.87
CA SER A 17 -2.88 -31.15 -1.14
C SER A 17 -3.01 -32.66 -1.00
N SER A 18 -2.15 -33.43 -1.68
CA SER A 18 -2.03 -34.85 -1.35
C SER A 18 -1.37 -34.96 0.02
N VAL A 19 -1.70 -35.99 0.79
CA VAL A 19 -1.03 -36.27 2.07
C VAL A 19 0.49 -36.32 1.89
N VAL A 20 0.96 -36.80 0.72
CA VAL A 20 2.38 -36.86 0.37
C VAL A 20 3.03 -35.48 0.25
N ASP A 21 2.29 -34.45 -0.18
CA ASP A 21 2.83 -33.09 -0.32
C ASP A 21 3.12 -32.45 1.04
N SER A 22 2.46 -32.89 2.11
CA SER A 22 2.78 -32.47 3.49
C SER A 22 4.11 -33.02 4.02
N PHE A 23 4.67 -34.04 3.36
CA PHE A 23 5.98 -34.64 3.69
C PHE A 23 7.10 -34.17 2.75
N LYS A 24 6.79 -33.37 1.72
CA LYS A 24 7.81 -32.79 0.84
C LYS A 24 8.29 -31.46 1.39
N THR A 25 9.59 -31.20 1.24
CA THR A 25 10.12 -29.85 1.47
C THR A 25 9.89 -29.03 0.20
N ASN A 26 8.68 -28.50 0.05
CA ASN A 26 8.29 -27.65 -1.08
C ASN A 26 8.65 -26.19 -0.80
N SER A 27 8.98 -25.44 -1.85
CA SER A 27 9.30 -24.01 -1.79
C SER A 27 8.06 -23.12 -1.68
N GLY A 28 6.89 -23.62 -2.08
CA GLY A 28 5.66 -22.84 -2.20
C GLY A 28 5.49 -22.18 -3.58
N PHE A 29 6.47 -22.31 -4.47
CA PHE A 29 6.47 -21.75 -5.83
C PHE A 29 6.33 -22.81 -6.93
N GLU A 30 5.98 -24.05 -6.59
CA GLU A 30 5.84 -25.13 -7.58
C GLU A 30 4.76 -24.81 -8.62
N GLY A 31 5.18 -24.66 -9.88
CA GLY A 31 4.36 -24.21 -11.01
C GLY A 31 4.34 -22.69 -11.24
N TYR A 32 5.12 -21.92 -10.48
CA TYR A 32 5.31 -20.46 -10.62
C TYR A 32 6.79 -20.10 -10.81
N GLU A 33 7.64 -21.06 -11.19
CA GLU A 33 9.09 -20.89 -11.27
C GLU A 33 9.48 -19.83 -12.30
N LYS A 34 8.70 -19.73 -13.39
CA LYS A 34 8.91 -18.72 -14.43
C LYS A 34 8.61 -17.32 -13.89
N GLU A 35 7.47 -17.15 -13.24
CA GLU A 35 7.03 -15.90 -12.63
C GLU A 35 8.02 -15.45 -11.55
N LEU A 36 8.47 -16.38 -10.70
CA LEU A 36 9.50 -16.12 -9.70
C LEU A 36 10.81 -15.68 -10.36
N GLY A 37 11.31 -16.43 -11.35
CA GLY A 37 12.55 -16.11 -12.06
C GLY A 37 12.49 -14.75 -12.77
N GLN A 38 11.33 -14.41 -13.37
CA GLN A 38 11.10 -13.10 -13.97
C GLN A 38 11.09 -11.98 -12.93
N SER A 39 10.43 -12.19 -11.79
CA SER A 39 10.34 -11.21 -10.70
C SER A 39 11.71 -10.91 -10.11
N ILE A 40 12.51 -11.94 -9.82
CA ILE A 40 13.89 -11.78 -9.33
C ILE A 40 14.77 -11.08 -10.36
N ASN A 41 14.65 -11.41 -11.65
CA ASN A 41 15.40 -10.72 -12.70
C ASN A 41 15.07 -9.21 -12.78
N VAL A 42 13.80 -8.83 -12.59
CA VAL A 42 13.40 -7.42 -12.52
C VAL A 42 14.02 -6.75 -11.29
N VAL A 43 13.91 -7.37 -10.11
CA VAL A 43 14.52 -6.88 -8.87
C VAL A 43 16.03 -6.64 -9.04
N LEU A 44 16.76 -7.61 -9.61
CA LEU A 44 18.19 -7.48 -9.85
C LEU A 44 18.52 -6.33 -10.80
N LYS A 45 17.74 -6.14 -11.87
CA LYS A 45 17.94 -5.03 -12.82
C LYS A 45 17.69 -3.66 -12.18
N MET A 46 16.70 -3.55 -11.30
CA MET A 46 16.41 -2.31 -10.58
C MET A 46 17.53 -1.99 -9.58
N LEU A 47 17.90 -2.96 -8.74
CA LEU A 47 18.89 -2.75 -7.67
C LEU A 47 20.32 -2.55 -8.20
N SER A 48 20.63 -3.06 -9.40
CA SER A 48 21.93 -2.84 -10.05
C SER A 48 22.02 -1.49 -10.79
N ASN A 49 20.93 -0.74 -10.90
CA ASN A 49 20.93 0.56 -11.57
C ASN A 49 21.27 1.69 -10.60
N HIS A 50 22.54 2.11 -10.64
CA HIS A 50 23.06 3.22 -9.85
C HIS A 50 23.32 4.50 -10.68
N ALA A 51 22.89 4.53 -11.94
CA ALA A 51 23.09 5.69 -12.80
C ALA A 51 22.19 6.85 -12.34
N GLY A 52 22.78 8.01 -12.07
CA GLY A 52 22.09 9.20 -11.54
C GLY A 52 21.89 9.13 -10.02
N TYR A 53 21.20 8.10 -9.53
CA TYR A 53 21.09 7.77 -8.11
C TYR A 53 20.79 6.28 -7.93
N SER A 54 20.96 5.76 -6.71
CA SER A 54 20.58 4.39 -6.38
C SER A 54 19.06 4.27 -6.31
N HIS A 55 18.46 3.46 -7.19
CA HIS A 55 17.01 3.26 -7.20
C HIS A 55 16.56 2.26 -6.12
N GLU A 56 15.36 2.45 -5.59
CA GLU A 56 14.66 1.45 -4.77
C GLU A 56 13.66 0.66 -5.60
N LEU A 57 13.14 -0.45 -5.04
CA LEU A 57 12.19 -1.34 -5.72
C LEU A 57 10.85 -0.67 -6.02
N ASN A 58 10.46 0.31 -5.21
CA ASN A 58 9.19 1.00 -5.29
C ASN A 58 9.27 2.31 -6.10
N ASP A 59 10.46 2.73 -6.56
CA ASP A 59 10.69 4.00 -7.28
C ASP A 59 9.64 4.32 -8.36
N PRO A 60 9.26 3.39 -9.27
CA PRO A 60 8.26 3.68 -10.29
C PRO A 60 6.88 4.00 -9.70
N LEU A 61 6.47 3.26 -8.65
CA LEU A 61 5.20 3.48 -7.97
C LEU A 61 5.22 4.79 -7.17
N VAL A 62 6.31 5.06 -6.47
CA VAL A 62 6.54 6.33 -5.75
C VAL A 62 6.44 7.51 -6.73
N LYS A 63 7.10 7.45 -7.88
CA LYS A 63 7.03 8.51 -8.90
C LYS A 63 5.63 8.70 -9.48
N ALA A 64 4.86 7.62 -9.66
CA ALA A 64 3.48 7.72 -10.10
C ALA A 64 2.60 8.47 -9.07
N HIS A 65 2.78 8.18 -7.77
CA HIS A 65 2.12 8.93 -6.70
C HIS A 65 2.58 10.39 -6.66
N LEU A 66 3.88 10.65 -6.69
CA LEU A 66 4.43 12.01 -6.69
C LEU A 66 3.89 12.84 -7.85
N LEU A 67 3.80 12.26 -9.06
CA LEU A 67 3.24 12.93 -10.22
C LEU A 67 1.76 13.32 -9.99
N ALA A 68 0.94 12.39 -9.50
CA ALA A 68 -0.47 12.64 -9.25
C ALA A 68 -0.68 13.69 -8.15
N ILE A 69 0.06 13.59 -7.05
CA ILE A 69 -0.01 14.51 -5.92
C ILE A 69 0.46 15.90 -6.33
N GLN A 70 1.58 16.02 -7.05
CA GLN A 70 2.09 17.31 -7.55
C GLN A 70 1.10 17.94 -8.52
N PHE A 71 0.51 17.15 -9.42
CA PHE A 71 -0.52 17.65 -10.34
C PHE A 71 -1.71 18.20 -9.54
N ALA A 72 -2.23 17.44 -8.58
CA ALA A 72 -3.32 17.91 -7.74
C ALA A 72 -2.94 19.17 -6.95
N LYS A 73 -1.73 19.24 -6.37
CA LYS A 73 -1.20 20.43 -5.68
C LYS A 73 -1.17 21.65 -6.59
N ASN A 74 -0.61 21.51 -7.79
CA ASN A 74 -0.43 22.62 -8.73
C ASN A 74 -1.75 23.19 -9.28
N HIS A 75 -2.84 22.44 -9.14
CA HIS A 75 -4.16 22.83 -9.61
C HIS A 75 -5.15 23.13 -8.48
N ASP A 76 -4.69 23.17 -7.22
CA ASP A 76 -5.54 23.33 -6.04
C ASP A 76 -6.64 22.24 -5.94
N LEU A 77 -6.30 21.01 -6.35
CA LEU A 77 -7.19 19.86 -6.43
C LEU A 77 -6.89 18.74 -5.42
N LEU A 78 -6.06 18.97 -4.40
CA LEU A 78 -5.62 17.92 -3.47
C LEU A 78 -6.79 17.27 -2.73
N ASP A 79 -7.71 18.07 -2.18
CA ASP A 79 -8.87 17.54 -1.44
C ASP A 79 -9.77 16.69 -2.34
N GLN A 80 -10.00 17.13 -3.59
CA GLN A 80 -10.79 16.38 -4.57
C GLN A 80 -10.07 15.10 -4.98
N TYR A 81 -8.75 15.14 -5.10
CA TYR A 81 -7.95 13.95 -5.42
C TYR A 81 -8.03 12.92 -4.28
N VAL A 82 -7.90 13.35 -3.02
CA VAL A 82 -8.05 12.47 -1.85
C VAL A 82 -9.45 11.88 -1.79
N GLN A 83 -10.50 12.70 -1.97
CA GLN A 83 -11.88 12.20 -1.97
C GLN A 83 -12.10 11.20 -3.11
N HIS A 84 -11.57 11.48 -4.31
CA HIS A 84 -11.67 10.56 -5.43
C HIS A 84 -10.98 9.21 -5.15
N ASP A 85 -9.83 9.22 -4.48
CA ASP A 85 -9.11 8.03 -4.07
C ASP A 85 -9.93 7.21 -3.05
N ILE A 86 -10.55 7.87 -2.06
CA ILE A 86 -11.49 7.25 -1.11
C ILE A 86 -12.68 6.61 -1.84
N ASP A 87 -13.31 7.34 -2.74
CA ASP A 87 -14.47 6.86 -3.50
C ASP A 87 -14.11 5.67 -4.41
N THR A 88 -12.91 5.69 -5.00
CA THR A 88 -12.40 4.60 -5.82
C THR A 88 -12.20 3.32 -5.01
N MET A 89 -11.78 3.44 -3.75
CA MET A 89 -11.59 2.32 -2.83
C MET A 89 -12.88 1.89 -2.11
N ALA A 90 -14.00 2.57 -2.34
CA ALA A 90 -15.27 2.28 -1.66
C ALA A 90 -15.75 0.82 -1.79
N PRO A 91 -15.65 0.13 -2.95
CA PRO A 91 -16.09 -1.26 -3.04
C PRO A 91 -15.29 -2.22 -2.14
N ILE A 92 -13.99 -1.96 -1.97
CA ILE A 92 -13.11 -2.77 -1.11
C ILE A 92 -13.39 -2.44 0.36
N SER A 93 -13.51 -1.16 0.69
CA SER A 93 -13.78 -0.69 2.05
C SER A 93 -15.14 -1.18 2.55
N GLU A 94 -16.17 -1.13 1.69
CA GLU A 94 -17.51 -1.67 1.99
C GLU A 94 -17.48 -3.18 2.25
N ARG A 95 -16.68 -3.94 1.49
CA ARG A 95 -16.50 -5.37 1.75
C ARG A 95 -15.84 -5.61 3.10
N MET A 96 -14.82 -4.82 3.47
CA MET A 96 -14.18 -4.95 4.77
C MET A 96 -15.16 -4.58 5.90
N ARG A 97 -15.96 -3.51 5.73
CA ARG A 97 -17.03 -3.13 6.67
C ARG A 97 -17.98 -4.27 6.96
N GLN A 98 -18.49 -4.94 5.92
CA GLN A 98 -19.40 -6.09 6.08
C GLN A 98 -18.77 -7.24 6.86
N ILE A 99 -17.46 -7.47 6.69
CA ILE A 99 -16.74 -8.51 7.44
C ILE A 99 -16.58 -8.08 8.92
N ILE A 100 -16.22 -6.82 9.17
CA ILE A 100 -16.12 -6.25 10.52
C ILE A 100 -17.47 -6.36 11.23
N GLU A 101 -18.56 -5.93 10.61
CA GLU A 101 -19.91 -5.99 11.20
C GLU A 101 -20.35 -7.42 11.52
N LYS A 102 -19.98 -8.39 10.68
CA LYS A 102 -20.32 -9.79 10.88
C LYS A 102 -19.52 -10.44 12.01
N THR A 103 -18.26 -10.04 12.19
CA THR A 103 -17.32 -10.71 13.10
C THR A 103 -17.15 -9.98 14.42
N GLY A 104 -17.41 -8.68 14.46
CA GLY A 104 -17.04 -7.78 15.55
C GLY A 104 -15.55 -7.45 15.61
N GLU A 105 -14.72 -7.98 14.70
CA GLU A 105 -13.27 -7.80 14.74
C GLU A 105 -12.84 -6.54 13.99
N LYS A 106 -12.47 -5.50 14.73
CA LYS A 106 -12.06 -4.21 14.16
C LYS A 106 -10.64 -4.25 13.56
N GLU A 107 -9.76 -5.17 13.98
CA GLU A 107 -8.41 -5.32 13.38
C GLU A 107 -8.46 -5.56 11.87
N ILE A 108 -9.57 -6.11 11.36
CA ILE A 108 -9.78 -6.35 9.93
C ILE A 108 -9.61 -5.06 9.10
N ALA A 109 -9.86 -3.88 9.68
CA ALA A 109 -9.57 -2.61 9.03
C ALA A 109 -8.07 -2.44 8.73
N LEU A 110 -7.19 -2.69 9.71
CA LEU A 110 -5.73 -2.61 9.51
C LEU A 110 -5.25 -3.69 8.54
N VAL A 111 -5.79 -4.91 8.65
CA VAL A 111 -5.49 -6.00 7.71
C VAL A 111 -5.88 -5.64 6.27
N GLY A 112 -7.02 -4.97 6.11
CA GLY A 112 -7.52 -4.50 4.81
C GLY A 112 -6.69 -3.37 4.22
N LEU A 113 -6.08 -2.53 5.05
CA LEU A 113 -5.22 -1.43 4.63
C LEU A 113 -3.80 -1.90 4.30
N PHE A 114 -3.23 -2.79 5.13
CA PHE A 114 -1.79 -3.02 5.17
C PHE A 114 -1.36 -4.47 4.90
N ASP A 115 -2.10 -5.47 5.38
CA ASP A 115 -1.53 -6.83 5.45
C ASP A 115 -1.91 -7.75 4.29
N ARG A 116 -3.09 -7.53 3.70
CA ARG A 116 -3.59 -8.33 2.55
C ARG A 116 -3.43 -7.61 1.21
N THR A 117 -2.84 -6.43 1.19
CA THR A 117 -2.70 -5.62 0.00
C THR A 117 -1.27 -5.71 -0.52
N ALA A 118 -1.05 -6.50 -1.58
CA ALA A 118 0.23 -6.54 -2.27
C ALA A 118 0.72 -5.13 -2.68
N CYS A 119 -0.21 -4.20 -2.90
CA CYS A 119 0.08 -2.80 -3.19
C CYS A 119 0.72 -2.05 -2.02
N HIS A 120 0.36 -2.35 -0.76
CA HIS A 120 1.00 -1.70 0.39
C HIS A 120 2.47 -2.14 0.49
N TYR A 121 2.74 -3.45 0.43
CA TYR A 121 4.12 -3.97 0.45
C TYR A 121 4.98 -3.49 -0.72
N ALA A 122 4.37 -3.17 -1.86
CA ALA A 122 5.07 -2.58 -3.00
C ALA A 122 5.39 -1.09 -2.81
N LEU A 123 4.69 -0.38 -1.92
CA LEU A 123 4.95 1.02 -1.61
C LEU A 123 5.80 1.18 -0.34
N ALA A 124 5.48 0.43 0.71
CA ALA A 124 6.13 0.40 2.01
C ALA A 124 6.94 -0.90 2.14
N LEU A 125 8.25 -0.80 1.89
CA LEU A 125 9.14 -1.96 1.72
C LEU A 125 9.51 -2.66 3.04
N ASP A 126 9.29 -2.00 4.17
CA ASP A 126 9.69 -2.43 5.50
C ASP A 126 8.52 -2.46 6.49
N SER A 127 7.30 -2.66 5.99
CA SER A 127 6.10 -2.73 6.82
C SER A 127 6.20 -3.83 7.87
N GLU A 128 5.89 -3.45 9.11
CA GLU A 128 5.91 -4.31 10.28
C GLU A 128 4.70 -4.02 11.20
N GLY A 129 4.52 -4.88 12.20
CA GLY A 129 3.47 -4.78 13.20
C GLY A 129 2.37 -5.83 13.04
N ASP A 130 1.61 -6.01 14.11
CA ASP A 130 0.48 -6.93 14.24
C ASP A 130 -0.56 -6.32 15.19
N GLY A 131 -1.72 -6.98 15.33
CA GLY A 131 -2.79 -6.49 16.20
C GLY A 131 -3.25 -5.09 15.79
N TYR A 132 -3.29 -4.18 16.75
CA TYR A 132 -3.89 -2.85 16.57
C TYR A 132 -2.88 -1.78 16.13
N SER A 133 -1.71 -2.17 15.60
CA SER A 133 -0.69 -1.23 15.13
C SER A 133 0.07 -1.74 13.90
N ARG A 134 0.34 -0.86 12.93
CA ARG A 134 1.25 -1.10 11.79
C ARG A 134 2.23 0.05 11.65
N SER A 135 3.46 -0.22 11.24
CA SER A 135 4.48 0.80 11.03
C SER A 135 5.32 0.53 9.80
N TRP A 136 5.76 1.59 9.11
CA TRP A 136 6.64 1.51 7.95
C TRP A 136 7.41 2.82 7.76
N SER A 137 8.49 2.81 6.98
CA SER A 137 9.21 4.02 6.58
C SER A 137 8.41 4.81 5.53
N GLU A 138 8.32 6.13 5.66
CA GLU A 138 7.67 6.94 4.62
C GLU A 138 8.36 6.75 3.26
N PRO A 139 7.59 6.54 2.17
CA PRO A 139 8.18 6.01 0.93
C PRO A 139 8.71 7.08 -0.02
N PHE A 140 8.65 8.38 0.33
CA PHE A 140 8.79 9.46 -0.65
C PHE A 140 10.16 10.14 -0.62
N ASN A 141 10.79 10.25 0.54
CA ASN A 141 11.99 11.06 0.74
C ASN A 141 13.18 10.65 -0.13
N HIS A 142 13.39 9.35 -0.33
CA HIS A 142 14.51 8.87 -1.15
C HIS A 142 14.44 9.41 -2.58
N VAL A 143 13.29 9.20 -3.24
CA VAL A 143 13.02 9.70 -4.59
C VAL A 143 12.99 11.24 -4.61
N LEU A 144 12.34 11.89 -3.63
CA LEU A 144 12.27 13.35 -3.58
C LEU A 144 13.65 14.00 -3.47
N LYS A 145 14.57 13.44 -2.68
CA LYS A 145 15.96 13.93 -2.59
C LYS A 145 16.68 13.86 -3.94
N ALA A 146 16.50 12.76 -4.68
CA ALA A 146 17.10 12.61 -6.01
C ALA A 146 16.47 13.57 -7.04
N CYS A 147 15.15 13.69 -7.04
CA CYS A 147 14.38 14.45 -8.02
C CYS A 147 14.39 15.97 -7.77
N LYS A 148 14.58 16.43 -6.53
CA LYS A 148 14.61 17.86 -6.18
C LYS A 148 15.75 18.60 -6.90
N ASN A 149 16.92 17.98 -7.02
CA ASN A 149 18.10 18.58 -7.64
C ASN A 149 17.93 18.86 -9.14
N ILE A 150 16.96 18.20 -9.79
CA ILE A 150 16.66 18.35 -11.22
C ILE A 150 15.31 19.03 -11.48
N GLY A 151 14.67 19.56 -10.43
CA GLY A 151 13.43 20.33 -10.52
C GLY A 151 12.20 19.51 -10.94
N GLN A 152 12.19 18.19 -10.71
CA GLN A 152 11.05 17.34 -11.10
C GLN A 152 9.84 17.49 -10.16
N PHE A 153 10.09 17.65 -8.86
CA PHE A 153 9.04 17.77 -7.82
C PHE A 153 9.44 18.85 -6.81
N ASP A 154 8.46 19.58 -6.30
CA ASP A 154 8.61 20.56 -5.22
C ASP A 154 7.93 20.15 -3.90
N LEU A 155 7.44 18.92 -3.83
CA LEU A 155 6.81 18.32 -2.66
C LEU A 155 7.82 18.02 -1.54
N THR A 156 7.36 18.07 -0.29
CA THR A 156 8.05 17.42 0.83
C THR A 156 7.28 16.19 1.32
N PRO A 157 7.97 15.22 1.96
CA PRO A 157 7.29 14.09 2.59
C PRO A 157 6.25 14.52 3.64
N GLU A 158 6.53 15.59 4.39
CA GLU A 158 5.62 16.13 5.39
C GLU A 158 4.37 16.73 4.72
N GLU A 159 4.54 17.49 3.63
CA GLU A 159 3.40 17.98 2.84
C GLU A 159 2.54 16.83 2.30
N ILE A 160 3.17 15.77 1.79
CA ILE A 160 2.46 14.58 1.30
C ILE A 160 1.74 13.88 2.45
N HIS A 161 2.38 13.77 3.60
CA HIS A 161 1.82 13.07 4.76
C HIS A 161 0.56 13.73 5.28
N GLU A 162 0.62 15.04 5.49
CA GLU A 162 -0.50 15.81 6.03
C GLU A 162 -1.66 15.93 5.03
N ASN A 163 -1.35 16.19 3.75
CA ASN A 163 -2.39 16.53 2.77
C ASN A 163 -2.87 15.34 1.92
N TRP A 164 -2.19 14.20 1.97
CA TRP A 164 -2.56 13.02 1.17
C TRP A 164 -2.55 11.72 1.97
N THR A 165 -1.45 11.36 2.65
CA THR A 165 -1.33 10.07 3.35
C THR A 165 -2.31 9.92 4.51
N LYS A 166 -2.35 10.88 5.45
CA LYS A 166 -3.28 10.86 6.57
C LYS A 166 -4.75 10.86 6.12
N PRO A 167 -5.21 11.84 5.30
CA PRO A 167 -6.64 11.96 5.03
C PRO A 167 -7.17 10.78 4.21
N ARG A 168 -6.39 10.20 3.29
CA ARG A 168 -6.83 9.00 2.56
C ARG A 168 -6.97 7.78 3.48
N LEU A 169 -6.01 7.55 4.38
CA LEU A 169 -6.04 6.40 5.31
C LEU A 169 -7.21 6.51 6.28
N ILE A 170 -7.41 7.71 6.85
CA ILE A 170 -8.55 8.00 7.73
C ILE A 170 -9.87 7.82 6.97
N GLY A 171 -9.94 8.31 5.72
CA GLY A 171 -11.12 8.14 4.86
C GLY A 171 -11.45 6.68 4.59
N TYR A 172 -10.44 5.85 4.28
CA TYR A 172 -10.62 4.41 4.09
C TYR A 172 -11.09 3.73 5.38
N ALA A 173 -10.44 3.98 6.52
CA ALA A 173 -10.83 3.38 7.79
C ALA A 173 -12.27 3.74 8.18
N LYS A 174 -12.65 5.01 8.02
CA LYS A 174 -14.01 5.47 8.23
C LYS A 174 -15.02 4.75 7.33
N ALA A 175 -14.69 4.54 6.05
CA ALA A 175 -15.52 3.78 5.13
C ALA A 175 -15.66 2.30 5.54
N MET A 176 -14.69 1.75 6.28
CA MET A 176 -14.75 0.41 6.87
C MET A 176 -15.50 0.37 8.22
N GLY A 177 -15.94 1.50 8.75
CA GLY A 177 -16.56 1.59 10.08
C GLY A 177 -15.56 1.49 11.24
N ALA A 178 -14.29 1.82 10.98
CA ALA A 178 -13.22 1.85 11.97
C ALA A 178 -12.68 3.27 12.16
N GLU A 179 -12.04 3.50 13.30
CA GLU A 179 -11.32 4.73 13.61
C GLU A 179 -9.84 4.40 13.80
N ILE A 180 -8.96 5.21 13.22
CA ILE A 180 -7.52 5.02 13.30
C ILE A 180 -6.83 6.33 13.66
N ASP A 181 -5.72 6.21 14.38
CA ASP A 181 -4.73 7.27 14.58
C ASP A 181 -3.58 7.06 13.59
N VAL A 182 -3.20 8.12 12.88
CA VAL A 182 -2.05 8.12 11.97
C VAL A 182 -1.05 9.12 12.52
N SER A 183 0.06 8.61 13.07
CA SER A 183 1.13 9.44 13.65
C SER A 183 1.75 10.40 12.62
N ASP A 184 2.34 11.49 13.10
CA ASP A 184 3.28 12.29 12.32
C ASP A 184 4.48 11.45 11.87
N ILE A 185 5.20 11.88 10.84
CA ILE A 185 6.46 11.24 10.45
C ILE A 185 7.46 11.40 11.59
N GLY A 186 7.90 10.28 12.17
CA GLY A 186 8.87 10.25 13.26
C GLY A 186 10.27 10.74 12.84
N PRO A 187 11.17 11.00 13.81
CA PRO A 187 12.57 11.34 13.52
C PRO A 187 13.32 10.27 12.73
N ASP A 188 12.89 9.01 12.88
CA ASP A 188 13.37 7.84 12.14
C ASP A 188 12.71 7.67 10.76
N ARG A 189 11.89 8.64 10.33
CA ARG A 189 11.11 8.61 9.09
C ARG A 189 10.00 7.57 9.07
N LYS A 190 9.61 7.00 10.22
CA LYS A 190 8.50 6.04 10.27
C LYS A 190 7.15 6.70 10.42
N ILE A 191 6.14 6.06 9.84
CA ILE A 191 4.72 6.30 10.05
C ILE A 191 4.18 5.09 10.79
N THR A 192 3.49 5.33 11.89
CA THR A 192 2.71 4.32 12.63
C THR A 192 1.23 4.64 12.54
N VAL A 193 0.42 3.62 12.26
CA VAL A 193 -1.04 3.66 12.30
C VAL A 193 -1.55 2.75 13.39
N LYS A 194 -2.46 3.25 14.22
CA LYS A 194 -3.09 2.50 15.31
C LYS A 194 -4.60 2.49 15.16
N LEU A 195 -5.22 1.38 15.51
CA LEU A 195 -6.67 1.31 15.65
C LEU A 195 -7.10 2.01 16.95
N ILE A 196 -8.17 2.80 16.90
CA ILE A 196 -8.78 3.45 18.06
C ILE A 196 -10.04 2.65 18.46
N ASP A 197 -10.17 2.39 19.76
CA ASP A 197 -11.30 1.66 20.35
C ASP A 197 -12.56 2.52 20.51
#